data_AF-A0A914YC80-F1
#
_entry.id   AF-A0A914YC80-F1
#
_cell.length_a   1.000
_cell.length_b   1.000
_cell.length_c   1.000
_cell.angle_alpha   90.00
_cell.angle_beta   90.00
_cell.angle_gamma   90.00
#
_symmetry.space_group_name_H-M   'P 1'
#
loop_
_entity.id
_entity.type
_entity.pdbx_description
1 polymer ?
#
loop_
_entity_poly.entity_id
_entity_poly.type
_entity_poly.pdbx_seq_one_letter_code
_entity_poly.pdbx_strand_id
1 'polypeptide(L)'
;MSFRFMHDQHQICMNASSHGTWGEEVRHHNSLHDGDHFHLHVHVHSGHYEVEINGDKIGTFHHRFPVESIQALGIHGGVHIDSIEFGGFSFDKPWSHEHQGFDYGHQGFIGYGTSSYQPPQFDDPQHPHQRFF
;
A
#
# COMPACT_ATOMS: atom_id res chain seq x y z
N MET A 1 -2.71 3.41 -4.87
CA MET A 1 -3.43 4.54 -4.26
C MET A 1 -2.46 5.35 -3.42
N SER A 2 -2.65 6.66 -3.29
CA SER A 2 -1.94 7.53 -2.36
C SER A 2 -2.96 8.15 -1.41
N PHE A 3 -2.62 8.17 -0.13
CA PHE A 3 -3.45 8.68 0.96
C PHE A 3 -2.59 9.65 1.77
N ARG A 4 -2.96 10.93 1.81
CA ARG A 4 -2.14 12.00 2.40
C ARG A 4 -2.92 12.80 3.44
N PHE A 5 -2.31 12.96 4.61
CA PHE A 5 -2.79 13.84 5.66
C PHE A 5 -2.25 15.25 5.45
N MET A 6 -3.14 16.19 5.17
CA MET A 6 -2.86 17.62 5.07
C MET A 6 -3.22 18.25 6.42
N HIS A 7 -2.28 18.20 7.37
CA HIS A 7 -2.49 18.62 8.76
C HIS A 7 -2.91 20.10 8.87
N ASP A 8 -2.27 20.98 8.10
CA ASP A 8 -2.56 22.41 8.04
C ASP A 8 -4.00 22.73 7.57
N GLN A 9 -4.56 21.85 6.75
CA GLN A 9 -5.89 22.01 6.14
C GLN A 9 -6.96 21.17 6.82
N HIS A 10 -6.60 20.35 7.81
CA HIS A 10 -7.48 19.31 8.38
C HIS A 10 -8.19 18.50 7.29
N GLN A 11 -7.41 18.08 6.28
CA GLN A 11 -7.91 17.32 5.14
C GLN A 11 -7.12 16.05 4.90
N ILE A 12 -7.83 15.05 4.40
CA ILE A 12 -7.26 13.81 3.89
C ILE A 12 -7.47 13.83 2.38
N CYS A 13 -6.40 13.68 1.62
CA CYS A 13 -6.43 13.64 0.16
C CYS A 13 -6.09 12.25 -0.33
N MET A 14 -7.00 11.68 -1.13
CA MET A 14 -6.81 10.39 -1.80
C MET A 14 -6.65 10.61 -3.30
N ASN A 15 -5.67 9.95 -3.90
CA ASN A 15 -5.47 9.99 -5.35
C ASN A 15 -4.81 8.70 -5.84
N ALA A 16 -4.68 8.56 -7.15
CA ALA A 16 -3.87 7.53 -7.77
C ALA A 16 -3.07 8.16 -8.92
N SER A 17 -1.82 7.72 -9.07
CA SER A 17 -0.92 8.15 -10.13
C SER A 17 -0.71 7.00 -11.10
N SER A 18 -0.70 7.30 -12.39
CA SER A 18 -0.30 6.37 -13.44
C SER A 18 0.75 7.02 -14.31
N HIS A 19 1.87 6.32 -14.52
CA HIS A 19 3.02 6.82 -15.28
C HIS A 19 3.45 8.24 -14.87
N GLY A 20 3.48 8.50 -13.55
CA GLY A 20 3.87 9.79 -12.99
C GLY A 20 2.80 10.88 -13.07
N THR A 21 1.64 10.61 -13.67
CA THR A 21 0.53 11.56 -13.79
C THR A 21 -0.53 11.29 -12.74
N TRP A 22 -0.83 12.31 -11.93
CA TRP A 22 -1.88 12.26 -10.92
C TRP A 22 -3.27 12.48 -11.52
N GLY A 23 -4.26 11.73 -11.04
CA GLY A 23 -5.66 11.95 -11.37
C GLY A 23 -6.32 13.03 -10.52
N GLU A 24 -7.65 13.07 -10.54
CA GLU A 24 -8.45 13.95 -9.68
C GLU A 24 -8.32 13.54 -8.20
N GLU A 25 -8.25 14.52 -7.30
CA GLU A 25 -8.17 14.25 -5.86
C GLU A 25 -9.55 14.08 -5.25
N VAL A 26 -9.68 13.09 -4.37
CA VAL A 26 -10.84 12.93 -3.49
C VAL A 26 -10.46 13.42 -2.11
N ARG A 27 -11.23 14.34 -1.55
CA ARG A 27 -10.91 15.03 -0.29
C ARG A 27 -11.93 14.71 0.79
N HIS A 28 -11.44 14.44 1.99
CA HIS A 28 -12.22 14.18 3.19
C HIS A 28 -11.71 15.04 4.34
N HIS A 29 -12.50 15.15 5.41
CA HIS A 29 -12.07 15.81 6.63
C HIS A 29 -11.06 14.93 7.40
N ASN A 30 -10.02 15.55 7.95
CA ASN A 30 -9.10 14.92 8.89
C ASN A 30 -9.47 15.30 10.32
N SER A 31 -9.81 14.31 11.15
CA SER A 31 -10.06 14.49 12.59
C SER A 31 -8.80 14.44 13.44
N LEU A 32 -7.67 13.96 12.91
CA LEU A 32 -6.42 13.84 13.65
C LEU A 32 -5.70 15.19 13.80
N HIS A 33 -5.06 15.36 14.96
CA HIS A 33 -4.18 16.48 15.29
C HIS A 33 -2.75 15.97 15.51
N ASP A 34 -1.81 16.90 15.57
CA ASP A 34 -0.40 16.59 15.78
C ASP A 34 -0.19 15.91 17.14
N GLY A 35 0.44 14.74 17.11
CA GLY A 35 0.71 13.93 18.30
C GLY A 35 -0.40 12.94 18.68
N ASP A 36 -1.54 12.94 17.97
CA ASP A 36 -2.59 11.96 18.21
C ASP A 36 -2.12 10.54 17.85
N HIS A 37 -2.47 9.58 18.71
CA HIS A 37 -2.41 8.16 18.35
C HIS A 37 -3.60 7.82 17.45
N PHE A 38 -3.36 6.93 16.48
CA PHE A 38 -4.42 6.50 15.57
C PHE A 38 -4.25 5.06 15.12
N HIS A 39 -5.39 4.44 14.81
CA HIS A 39 -5.50 3.19 14.08
C HIS A 39 -6.05 3.51 12.70
N LEU A 40 -5.24 3.31 11.66
CA LEU A 40 -5.65 3.50 10.26
C LEU A 40 -5.94 2.13 9.65
N HIS A 41 -7.19 1.92 9.25
CA HIS A 41 -7.61 0.71 8.54
C HIS A 41 -7.96 1.06 7.09
N VAL A 42 -7.42 0.29 6.16
CA VAL A 42 -7.73 0.38 4.73
C VAL A 42 -8.36 -0.94 4.30
N HIS A 43 -9.68 -0.94 4.17
CA HIS A 43 -10.44 -2.10 3.70
C HIS A 43 -10.43 -2.14 2.18
N VAL A 44 -10.17 -3.33 1.64
CA VAL A 44 -10.14 -3.56 0.20
C VAL A 44 -11.41 -4.30 -0.19
N HIS A 45 -12.30 -3.61 -0.90
CA HIS A 45 -13.49 -4.20 -1.50
C HIS A 45 -13.28 -4.43 -3.00
N SER A 46 -14.21 -5.14 -3.65
CA SER A 46 -14.11 -5.45 -5.09
C SER A 46 -14.11 -4.21 -6.01
N GLY A 47 -14.67 -3.07 -5.56
CA GLY A 47 -14.78 -1.86 -6.38
C GLY A 47 -14.18 -0.58 -5.78
N HIS A 48 -13.73 -0.62 -4.54
CA HIS A 48 -13.18 0.55 -3.85
C HIS A 48 -12.32 0.15 -2.65
N TYR A 49 -11.52 1.11 -2.19
CA TYR A 49 -10.96 1.12 -0.84
C TYR A 49 -11.92 1.87 0.09
N GLU A 50 -12.12 1.37 1.29
CA GLU A 50 -12.74 2.11 2.38
C GLU A 50 -11.67 2.42 3.43
N VAL A 51 -11.63 3.67 3.90
CA VAL A 51 -10.65 4.11 4.88
C VAL A 51 -11.35 4.51 6.17
N GLU A 52 -10.84 3.97 7.27
CA GLU A 52 -11.32 4.17 8.63
C GLU A 52 -10.17 4.66 9.51
N ILE A 53 -10.47 5.59 10.41
CA ILE A 53 -9.55 6.03 11.46
C ILE A 53 -10.24 5.84 12.80
N ASN A 54 -9.61 5.11 13.72
CA ASN A 54 -10.10 4.89 15.08
C ASN A 54 -11.54 4.31 15.17
N GLY A 55 -11.96 3.46 14.23
CA GLY A 55 -13.35 2.95 14.18
C GLY A 55 -14.30 3.77 13.31
N ASP A 56 -13.92 4.99 12.94
CA ASP A 56 -14.78 5.92 12.19
C ASP A 56 -14.44 5.93 10.71
N LYS A 57 -15.44 5.65 9.86
CA LYS A 57 -15.32 5.71 8.41
C LYS A 57 -15.06 7.15 7.94
N ILE A 58 -13.90 7.36 7.31
CA ILE A 58 -13.49 8.64 6.73
C ILE A 58 -14.04 8.81 5.32
N GLY A 59 -13.96 7.76 4.51
CA GLY A 59 -14.31 7.85 3.10
C GLY A 59 -14.01 6.61 2.29
N THR A 60 -14.35 6.68 1.01
CA THR A 60 -14.13 5.60 0.05
C THR A 60 -13.42 6.12 -1.19
N PHE A 61 -12.49 5.34 -1.73
CA PHE A 61 -11.81 5.62 -2.99
C PHE A 61 -12.06 4.51 -4.00
N HIS A 62 -12.83 4.81 -5.05
CA HIS A 62 -13.10 3.84 -6.12
C HIS A 62 -11.81 3.41 -6.81
N HIS A 63 -11.72 2.12 -7.13
CA HIS A 63 -10.58 1.56 -7.84
C HIS A 63 -10.43 2.23 -9.20
N ARG A 64 -9.28 2.88 -9.41
CA ARG A 64 -8.87 3.42 -10.73
C ARG A 64 -7.99 2.45 -11.52
N PHE A 65 -7.48 1.43 -10.83
CA PHE A 65 -6.63 0.37 -11.35
C PHE A 65 -7.06 -0.96 -10.74
N PRO A 66 -6.77 -2.10 -11.39
CA PRO A 66 -7.00 -3.42 -10.80
C PRO A 66 -6.34 -3.52 -9.44
N VAL A 67 -7.08 -4.01 -8.45
CA VAL A 67 -6.57 -4.14 -7.07
C VAL A 67 -5.43 -5.16 -6.99
N GLU A 68 -5.48 -6.16 -7.89
CA GLU A 68 -4.49 -7.21 -8.05
C GLU A 68 -3.12 -6.67 -8.50
N SER A 69 -3.06 -5.44 -9.01
CA SER A 69 -1.80 -4.81 -9.41
C SER A 69 -1.06 -4.15 -8.24
N ILE A 70 -1.61 -4.15 -7.02
CA ILE A 70 -0.93 -3.60 -5.85
C ILE A 70 0.13 -4.59 -5.35
N GLN A 71 1.36 -4.12 -5.23
CA GLN A 71 2.51 -4.94 -4.84
C GLN A 71 3.20 -4.47 -3.55
N ALA A 72 3.00 -3.21 -3.16
CA ALA A 72 3.72 -2.62 -2.04
C ALA A 72 2.91 -1.54 -1.34
N LEU A 73 3.18 -1.38 -0.04
CA LEU A 73 2.75 -0.26 0.78
C LEU A 73 3.97 0.64 1.07
N GLY A 74 3.84 1.93 0.76
CA GLY A 74 4.82 2.95 1.11
C GLY A 74 4.25 3.90 2.15
N ILE A 75 5.01 4.15 3.21
CA ILE A 75 4.67 5.10 4.28
C ILE A 75 5.78 6.15 4.34
N HIS A 76 5.40 7.42 4.31
CA HIS A 76 6.34 8.53 4.36
C HIS A 76 5.73 9.72 5.12
N GLY A 77 6.59 10.59 5.66
CA GLY A 77 6.18 11.78 6.41
C GLY A 77 6.43 11.68 7.91
N GLY A 78 5.85 12.61 8.67
CA GLY A 78 6.01 12.69 10.13
C GLY A 78 5.06 11.76 10.87
N VAL A 79 5.35 10.46 10.86
CA VAL A 79 4.55 9.44 11.55
C VAL A 79 5.45 8.50 12.34
N HIS A 80 4.98 8.10 13.52
CA HIS A 80 5.54 6.99 14.29
C HIS A 80 4.66 5.76 14.07
N ILE A 81 5.26 4.62 13.71
CA ILE A 81 4.53 3.38 13.41
C ILE A 81 4.82 2.36 14.49
N ASP A 82 3.81 2.02 15.28
CA ASP A 82 3.90 0.98 16.31
C ASP A 82 3.79 -0.43 15.70
N SER A 83 2.85 -0.64 14.78
CA SER A 83 2.66 -1.91 14.06
C SER A 83 2.03 -1.72 12.68
N ILE A 84 2.19 -2.73 11.82
CA ILE A 84 1.48 -2.85 10.55
C ILE A 84 0.99 -4.30 10.45
N GLU A 85 -0.28 -4.48 10.15
CA GLU A 85 -0.91 -5.79 10.01
C GLU A 85 -1.59 -5.92 8.64
N PHE A 86 -1.44 -7.08 8.02
CA PHE A 86 -2.10 -7.42 6.77
C PHE A 86 -2.94 -8.68 7.01
N GLY A 87 -4.21 -8.66 6.62
CA GLY A 87 -5.10 -9.80 6.78
C GLY A 87 -6.27 -9.79 5.81
N GLY A 88 -7.12 -10.81 5.89
CA GLY A 88 -8.34 -10.91 5.07
C GLY A 88 -8.14 -11.42 3.65
N PHE A 89 -6.92 -11.84 3.28
CA PHE A 89 -6.64 -12.54 2.03
C PHE A 89 -6.37 -14.02 2.31
N SER A 90 -6.92 -14.88 1.45
CA SER A 90 -6.55 -16.29 1.40
C SER A 90 -5.32 -16.39 0.53
N PHE A 91 -4.18 -16.80 1.11
CA PHE A 91 -3.10 -17.33 0.29
C PHE A 91 -3.57 -18.71 -0.20
N ASP A 92 -4.41 -18.76 -1.23
CA ASP A 92 -4.94 -20.02 -1.78
C ASP A 92 -3.82 -20.95 -2.24
N LYS A 93 -2.61 -20.40 -2.42
CA LYS A 93 -1.37 -21.15 -2.51
C LYS A 93 -0.29 -20.38 -1.73
N PRO A 94 0.50 -21.04 -0.87
CA PRO A 94 1.69 -20.41 -0.36
C PRO A 94 2.56 -20.01 -1.56
N TRP A 95 3.17 -18.82 -1.52
CA TRP A 95 4.02 -18.30 -2.59
C TRP A 95 5.07 -19.33 -3.07
N SER A 96 5.50 -20.22 -2.16
CA SER A 96 6.40 -21.35 -2.45
C SER A 96 5.84 -22.41 -3.43
N HIS A 97 4.52 -22.49 -3.63
CA HIS A 97 3.88 -23.58 -4.37
C HIS A 97 3.54 -23.23 -5.82
N GLU A 98 3.33 -21.94 -6.15
CA GLU A 98 3.14 -21.46 -7.53
C GLU A 98 4.48 -21.12 -8.22
N HIS A 99 5.49 -20.75 -7.42
CA HIS A 99 6.82 -20.38 -7.89
C HIS A 99 7.82 -21.53 -7.71
N GLN A 100 7.44 -22.76 -8.10
CA GLN A 100 8.40 -23.86 -8.19
C GLN A 100 9.45 -23.54 -9.27
N GLY A 101 10.51 -22.83 -8.89
CA GLY A 101 11.69 -22.61 -9.72
C GLY A 101 12.23 -21.18 -9.77
N PHE A 102 11.45 -20.16 -9.38
CA PHE A 102 11.88 -18.76 -9.48
C PHE A 102 11.75 -18.04 -8.14
N ASP A 103 12.83 -17.41 -7.68
CA ASP A 103 12.85 -16.56 -6.50
C ASP A 103 12.45 -15.13 -6.87
N TYR A 104 11.25 -14.70 -6.47
CA TYR A 104 10.77 -13.34 -6.73
C TYR A 104 11.27 -12.35 -5.66
N GLY A 105 12.19 -12.79 -4.78
CA GLY A 105 13.00 -11.98 -3.87
C GLY A 105 12.25 -11.28 -2.74
N HIS A 106 11.00 -11.67 -2.48
CA HIS A 106 10.21 -11.16 -1.36
C HIS A 106 10.03 -12.24 -0.30
N GLN A 107 11.13 -12.77 0.22
CA GLN A 107 11.09 -13.56 1.45
C GLN A 107 10.98 -12.61 2.65
N GLY A 108 9.76 -12.31 3.06
CA GLY A 108 9.45 -11.57 4.30
C GLY A 108 8.82 -10.19 4.10
N PHE A 109 8.31 -9.63 5.20
CA PHE A 109 7.64 -8.31 5.25
C PHE A 109 8.63 -7.13 5.38
N ILE A 110 9.82 -7.23 4.78
CA ILE A 110 10.83 -6.17 4.92
C ILE A 110 10.49 -5.04 3.94
N GLY A 111 10.21 -3.86 4.47
CA GLY A 111 9.84 -2.68 3.69
C GLY A 111 10.99 -2.16 2.83
N TYR A 112 10.67 -1.83 1.57
CA TYR A 112 11.55 -1.10 0.66
C TYR A 112 12.06 0.20 1.31
N GLY A 113 13.36 0.50 1.18
CA GLY A 113 13.95 1.75 1.69
C GLY A 113 14.35 1.72 3.17
N THR A 114 14.21 0.58 3.85
CA THR A 114 14.90 0.36 5.14
C THR A 114 16.39 0.10 4.91
N SER A 115 17.25 0.45 5.87
CA SER A 115 18.70 0.15 5.78
C SER A 115 19.00 -1.36 5.68
N SER A 116 18.03 -2.20 6.05
CA SER A 116 18.06 -3.65 5.95
C SER A 116 17.48 -4.21 4.65
N TYR A 117 16.85 -3.39 3.81
CA TYR A 117 16.24 -3.87 2.57
C TYR A 117 17.30 -4.15 1.51
N GLN A 118 17.38 -5.41 1.09
CA GLN A 118 18.14 -5.81 -0.09
C GLN A 118 17.16 -6.05 -1.25
N PRO A 119 17.30 -5.32 -2.37
CA PRO A 119 16.45 -5.58 -3.53
C PRO A 119 16.67 -7.00 -4.06
N PRO A 120 15.61 -7.68 -4.54
CA PRO A 120 15.73 -8.91 -5.29
C PRO A 120 16.78 -8.81 -6.39
N GLN A 121 17.72 -9.75 -6.44
CA GLN A 121 18.58 -9.95 -7.60
C GLN A 121 18.02 -11.14 -8.39
N PHE A 122 17.60 -10.87 -9.63
CA PHE A 122 17.07 -11.89 -10.52
C PHE A 122 18.18 -12.38 -11.44
N ASP A 123 18.92 -13.40 -11.00
CA ASP A 123 20.02 -13.97 -11.77
C ASP A 123 19.53 -14.90 -12.91
N ASP A 124 18.25 -15.30 -12.89
CA ASP A 124 17.67 -16.13 -13.93
C ASP A 124 17.18 -15.29 -15.13
N PRO A 125 17.75 -15.47 -16.34
CA PRO A 125 17.37 -14.73 -17.54
C PRO A 125 15.94 -15.03 -18.06
N GLN A 126 15.29 -16.08 -17.56
CA GLN A 126 13.91 -16.42 -17.87
C GLN A 126 12.93 -15.86 -16.81
N HIS A 127 13.45 -15.19 -15.78
CA HIS A 127 12.65 -14.66 -14.69
C HIS A 127 11.58 -13.70 -15.23
N PRO A 128 10.29 -13.93 -14.92
CA PRO A 128 9.20 -13.17 -15.54
C PRO A 128 9.21 -11.67 -15.22
N HIS A 129 9.90 -11.22 -14.17
CA HIS A 129 10.06 -9.79 -13.86
C HIS A 129 11.15 -9.06 -14.66
N GLN A 130 12.07 -9.75 -15.33
CA GLN A 130 13.07 -9.09 -16.20
C GLN A 130 12.44 -8.45 -17.45
N ARG A 131 11.18 -8.77 -17.75
CA ARG A 131 10.44 -8.27 -18.93
C ARG A 131 9.97 -6.82 -18.80
N PHE A 132 10.12 -6.24 -17.61
CA PHE A 132 9.61 -4.91 -17.26
C PHE A 132 10.74 -3.90 -17.00
N PHE A 133 11.99 -4.25 -17.29
CA PHE A 133 13.18 -3.40 -17.20
C PHE A 133 13.96 -3.41 -18.51
#